data_AF-A0A2V7FR29-F1
#
_entry.id   AF-A0A2V7FR29-F1
#
_cell.length_a   1.000
_cell.length_b   1.000
_cell.length_c   1.000
_cell.angle_alpha   90.00
_cell.angle_beta   90.00
_cell.angle_gamma   90.00
#
_symmetry.space_group_name_H-M   'P 1'
#
loop_
_entity.id
_entity.type
_entity.pdbx_description
1 polymer ?
#
loop_
_entity_poly.entity_id
_entity_poly.type
_entity_poly.pdbx_seq_one_letter_code
_entity_poly.pdbx_strand_id
1 'polypeptide(L)'
;MLTLEERPDAALAAGDLYARAGRHAEAAARFARAYAAGGGAEALWLNAGALFQAGDARAADEALHLWATQVPDGLERLSAARAELFVDKRNA
;
A
#
# COMPACT_ATOMS: atom_id res chain seq x y z
N MET A 1 -13.79 24.74 -12.86
CA MET A 1 -13.67 23.62 -11.91
C MET A 1 -12.19 23.45 -11.61
N LEU A 2 -11.71 23.88 -10.44
CA LEU A 2 -10.34 23.62 -10.00
C LEU A 2 -10.33 22.22 -9.39
N THR A 3 -10.06 21.19 -10.19
CA THR A 3 -9.65 19.90 -9.64
C THR A 3 -8.23 20.09 -9.14
N LEU A 4 -8.06 20.30 -7.83
CA LEU A 4 -6.80 19.92 -7.20
C LEU A 4 -6.71 18.41 -7.37
N GLU A 5 -6.14 17.96 -8.48
CA GLU A 5 -5.57 16.62 -8.56
C GLU A 5 -4.55 16.57 -7.43
N GLU A 6 -4.90 15.87 -6.34
CA GLU A 6 -3.91 15.63 -5.30
C GLU A 6 -2.78 14.87 -5.97
N ARG A 7 -1.61 15.50 -6.04
CA ARG A 7 -0.45 14.88 -6.66
C ARG A 7 -0.19 13.56 -5.93
N PRO A 8 -0.03 12.44 -6.64
CA PRO A 8 0.23 11.14 -6.02
C PRO A 8 1.42 11.23 -5.04
N ASP A 9 2.45 12.00 -5.38
CA ASP A 9 3.61 12.30 -4.52
C ASP A 9 3.25 12.84 -3.12
N ALA A 10 2.26 13.74 -3.04
CA ALA A 10 1.85 14.34 -1.77
C ALA A 10 1.11 13.33 -0.89
N ALA A 11 0.28 12.48 -1.52
CA ALA A 11 -0.42 11.41 -0.83
C ALA A 11 0.57 10.34 -0.35
N LEU A 12 1.58 9.97 -1.16
CA LEU A 12 2.67 9.06 -0.76
C LEU A 12 3.45 9.62 0.43
N ALA A 13 3.91 10.87 0.35
CA ALA A 13 4.65 11.51 1.42
C ALA A 13 3.84 11.56 2.74
N ALA A 14 2.53 11.83 2.65
CA ALA A 14 1.69 11.78 3.84
C ALA A 14 1.51 10.37 4.40
N GLY A 15 1.41 9.35 3.54
CA GLY A 15 1.36 7.95 3.95
C GLY A 15 2.62 7.54 4.71
N ASP A 16 3.80 7.93 4.21
CA ASP A 16 5.08 7.68 4.86
C ASP A 16 5.17 8.31 6.25
N LEU A 17 4.68 9.55 6.40
CA LEU A 17 4.65 10.25 7.70
C LEU A 17 3.79 9.49 8.71
N TYR A 18 2.61 9.01 8.32
CA TYR A 18 1.77 8.21 9.22
C TYR A 18 2.38 6.85 9.53
N ALA A 19 2.97 6.18 8.54
CA ALA A 19 3.60 4.87 8.73
C ALA A 19 4.74 4.95 9.77
N ARG A 20 5.59 5.98 9.68
CA ARG A 20 6.67 6.24 10.66
C ARG A 20 6.14 6.57 12.06
N ALA A 21 4.95 7.15 12.15
CA ALA A 21 4.28 7.43 13.42
C ALA A 21 3.53 6.20 14.00
N GLY A 22 3.61 5.03 13.36
CA GLY A 22 2.86 3.83 13.77
C GLY A 22 1.35 3.90 13.47
N ARG A 23 0.91 4.93 12.75
CA ARG A 23 -0.49 5.19 12.39
C ARG A 23 -0.84 4.49 11.09
N HIS A 24 -0.81 3.16 11.13
CA HIS A 24 -0.86 2.32 9.93
C HIS A 24 -2.18 2.41 9.15
N ALA A 25 -3.32 2.60 9.84
CA ALA A 25 -4.61 2.79 9.19
C ALA A 25 -4.67 4.11 8.39
N GLU A 26 -4.19 5.21 8.96
CA GLU A 26 -4.12 6.49 8.25
C GLU A 26 -3.09 6.47 7.11
N ALA A 27 -1.97 5.74 7.29
CA ALA A 27 -1.00 5.52 6.23
C ALA A 27 -1.64 4.79 5.04
N ALA A 28 -2.36 3.70 5.30
CA ALA A 28 -3.07 2.95 4.28
C ALA A 28 -4.05 3.83 3.50
N ALA A 29 -4.83 4.68 4.19
CA ALA A 29 -5.76 5.60 3.53
C ALA A 29 -5.05 6.60 2.60
N ARG A 30 -3.85 7.08 2.96
CA ARG A 30 -3.07 7.98 2.11
C ARG A 30 -2.46 7.27 0.90
N PHE A 31 -1.95 6.06 1.07
CA PHE A 31 -1.44 5.27 -0.05
C PHE A 31 -2.56 4.87 -1.03
N ALA A 32 -3.75 4.53 -0.54
CA ALA A 32 -4.92 4.28 -1.40
C ALA A 32 -5.30 5.53 -2.21
N ARG A 33 -5.20 6.73 -1.61
CA ARG A 33 -5.42 8.00 -2.32
C ARG A 33 -4.34 8.28 -3.35
N ALA A 34 -3.08 7.97 -3.06
CA ALA A 34 -1.99 8.06 -4.02
C ALA A 34 -2.25 7.16 -5.24
N TYR A 35 -2.71 5.93 -5.00
CA TYR A 35 -3.08 5.01 -6.08
C TYR A 35 -4.24 5.57 -6.92
N ALA A 36 -5.30 6.06 -6.28
CA ALA A 36 -6.43 6.69 -6.99
C ALA A 36 -6.04 7.93 -7.81
N ALA A 37 -4.94 8.61 -7.43
CA ALA A 37 -4.35 9.73 -8.14
C ALA A 37 -3.29 9.33 -9.19
N GLY A 38 -3.11 8.04 -9.49
CA GLY A 38 -2.19 7.56 -10.50
C GLY A 38 -0.79 7.19 -9.99
N GLY A 39 -0.61 7.02 -8.67
CA GLY A 39 0.65 6.57 -8.05
C GLY A 39 1.06 5.12 -8.36
N GLY A 40 0.24 4.39 -9.13
CA GLY A 40 0.58 3.09 -9.71
C GLY A 40 0.88 1.99 -8.69
N ALA A 41 1.69 1.02 -9.13
CA ALA A 41 2.00 -0.18 -8.35
C ALA A 41 2.72 0.13 -7.01
N GLU A 42 3.56 1.16 -6.95
CA GLU A 42 4.24 1.56 -5.71
C GLU A 42 3.22 1.91 -4.60
N ALA A 43 2.20 2.69 -4.94
CA ALA A 43 1.15 3.05 -3.99
C ALA A 43 0.37 1.81 -3.47
N LEU A 44 0.14 0.81 -4.33
CA LEU A 44 -0.51 -0.45 -3.93
C LEU A 44 0.36 -1.29 -3.01
N TRP A 45 1.67 -1.38 -3.29
CA TRP A 45 2.63 -2.07 -2.43
C TRP A 45 2.66 -1.46 -1.02
N LEU A 46 2.77 -0.14 -0.94
CA LEU A 46 2.77 0.60 0.32
C LEU A 46 1.42 0.47 1.06
N ASN A 47 0.31 0.52 0.33
CA ASN A 47 -1.02 0.34 0.89
C ASN A 47 -1.19 -1.07 1.49
N ALA A 48 -0.80 -2.12 0.77
CA ALA A 48 -0.87 -3.50 1.25
C ALA A 48 -0.05 -3.69 2.54
N GLY A 49 1.17 -3.17 2.59
CA GLY A 49 2.01 -3.24 3.79
C GLY A 49 1.41 -2.49 4.98
N ALA A 50 0.86 -1.29 4.76
CA ALA A 50 0.22 -0.51 5.80
C ALA A 50 -1.07 -1.16 6.33
N LEU A 51 -1.89 -1.74 5.45
CA LEU A 51 -3.10 -2.49 5.83
C LEU A 51 -2.76 -3.70 6.69
N PHE A 52 -1.72 -4.45 6.32
CA PHE A 52 -1.26 -5.58 7.11
C PHE A 52 -0.79 -5.15 8.50
N GLN A 53 0.00 -4.08 8.59
CA GLN A 53 0.44 -3.52 9.87
C GLN A 53 -0.70 -2.93 10.71
N ALA A 54 -1.82 -2.54 10.07
CA ALA A 54 -3.04 -2.12 10.75
C ALA A 54 -3.91 -3.32 11.21
N GLY A 55 -3.54 -4.55 10.87
CA GLY A 55 -4.28 -5.77 11.20
C GLY A 55 -5.36 -6.15 10.18
N ASP A 56 -5.50 -5.42 9.08
CA ASP A 56 -6.43 -5.74 8.01
C ASP A 56 -5.78 -6.63 6.95
N ALA A 57 -5.52 -7.89 7.33
CA ALA A 57 -4.84 -8.86 6.48
C ALA A 57 -5.61 -9.17 5.18
N ARG A 58 -6.94 -9.06 5.20
CA ARG A 58 -7.76 -9.29 4.00
C ARG A 58 -7.58 -8.16 3.00
N ALA A 59 -7.76 -6.90 3.43
CA ALA A 59 -7.59 -5.77 2.54
C ALA A 59 -6.14 -5.67 2.03
N ALA A 60 -5.17 -6.04 2.88
CA ALA A 60 -3.77 -6.13 2.48
C ALA A 60 -3.56 -7.12 1.32
N ASP A 61 -4.15 -8.31 1.40
CA ASP A 61 -4.05 -9.31 0.33
C ASP A 61 -4.73 -8.85 -0.96
N GLU A 62 -5.90 -8.21 -0.85
CA GLU A 62 -6.62 -7.63 -1.99
C GLU A 62 -5.80 -6.54 -2.69
N ALA A 63 -5.17 -5.63 -1.92
CA ALA A 63 -4.28 -4.60 -2.46
C ALA A 63 -3.04 -5.20 -3.14
N LEU A 64 -2.45 -6.24 -2.55
CA LEU A 64 -1.28 -6.93 -3.10
C LEU A 64 -1.63 -7.73 -4.36
N HIS A 65 -2.83 -8.30 -4.44
CA HIS A 65 -3.33 -8.92 -5.65
C HIS A 65 -3.52 -7.90 -6.77
N LEU A 66 -4.06 -6.71 -6.46
CA LEU A 66 -4.18 -5.63 -7.42
C LEU A 66 -2.79 -5.14 -7.90
N TRP A 67 -1.80 -5.04 -7.00
CA TRP A 67 -0.40 -4.77 -7.36
C TRP A 67 0.13 -5.79 -8.38
N ALA A 68 -0.13 -7.08 -8.14
CA ALA A 68 0.34 -8.16 -9.00
C ALA A 68 -0.23 -8.09 -10.43
N THR A 69 -1.41 -7.49 -10.62
CA THR A 69 -1.96 -7.26 -11.97
C THR A 69 -1.28 -6.12 -12.74
N GLN A 70 -0.48 -5.29 -12.07
CA GLN A 70 0.12 -4.08 -12.65
C GLN A 70 1.62 -4.17 -12.87
N VAL A 71 2.27 -5.22 -12.38
CA VAL A 71 3.71 -5.43 -12.53
C VAL A 71 4.00 -6.66 -13.40
N PRO A 72 5.10 -6.66 -14.17
CA PRO A 72 5.53 -7.83 -14.92
C PRO A 72 5.71 -9.05 -14.02
N ASP A 73 5.16 -10.19 -14.46
CA ASP A 73 5.16 -11.48 -13.74
C ASP A 73 4.58 -11.37 -12.31
N GLY A 74 3.71 -10.39 -12.06
CA GLY A 74 3.26 -10.08 -10.71
C GLY A 74 2.42 -11.18 -10.07
N LEU A 75 1.61 -11.89 -10.86
CA LEU A 75 0.80 -13.01 -10.35
C LEU A 75 1.66 -14.22 -10.00
N GLU A 76 2.69 -14.50 -10.81
CA GLU A 76 3.70 -15.53 -10.55
C GLU A 76 4.52 -15.20 -9.29
N ARG A 77 4.79 -13.92 -9.07
CA ARG A 77 5.55 -13.41 -7.91
C ARG A 77 4.69 -13.17 -6.67
N LEU A 78 3.36 -13.29 -6.75
CA LEU A 78 2.45 -12.92 -5.67
C LEU A 78 2.73 -13.68 -4.36
N SER A 79 3.11 -14.95 -4.45
CA SER A 79 3.49 -15.74 -3.27
C SER A 79 4.75 -15.18 -2.57
N ALA A 80 5.78 -14.83 -3.35
CA ALA A 80 7.00 -14.22 -2.83
C ALA A 80 6.74 -12.82 -2.26
N ALA A 81 5.91 -12.02 -2.95
CA ALA A 81 5.50 -10.70 -2.50
C ALA A 81 4.76 -10.75 -1.14
N ARG A 82 3.88 -11.74 -0.94
CA ARG A 82 3.23 -11.98 0.37
C ARG A 82 4.27 -12.29 1.45
N ALA A 83 5.21 -13.18 1.15
CA ALA A 83 6.25 -13.56 2.09
C ALA A 83 7.17 -12.38 2.47
N GLU A 84 7.42 -11.47 1.53
CA GLU A 84 8.19 -10.25 1.77
C GLU A 84 7.43 -9.22 2.60
N LEU A 85 6.16 -8.96 2.25
CA LEU A 85 5.40 -7.84 2.78
C LEU A 85 4.66 -8.18 4.08
N PHE A 86 4.24 -9.43 4.25
CA PHE A 86 3.45 -9.91 5.38
C PHE A 86 4.30 -10.74 6.35
N VAL A 87 5.51 -10.26 6.67
CA VAL A 87 6.31 -10.87 7.72
C VAL A 87 5.66 -10.60 9.07
N ASP A 88 5.26 -11.69 9.71
CA ASP A 88 4.55 -11.73 10.98
C ASP A 88 5.34 -11.00 12.09
N LYS A 89 4.71 -10.06 12.80
CA LYS A 89 5.30 -9.41 14.00
C LYS A 89 5.26 -10.30 15.25
N ARG A 90 5.01 -11.61 15.12
CA ARG A 90 5.30 -12.56 16.21
C ARG A 90 6.81 -12.75 16.31
N ASN A 91 7.53 -11.75 16.83
CA ASN A 91 8.88 -11.80 17.43
C ASN A 91 9.45 -10.37 17.63
N ALA A 92 8.61 -9.38 18.00
CA ALA A 92 9.06 -8.08 18.50
C ALA A 92 8.60 -7.88 19.93
#